data_AF-A0A2V9BIC5-F1
#
_entry.id   AF-A0A2V9BIC5-F1
#
_cell.length_a   1.000
_cell.length_b   1.000
_cell.length_c   1.000
_cell.angle_alpha   90.00
_cell.angle_beta   90.00
_cell.angle_gamma   90.00
#
_symmetry.space_group_name_H-M   'P 1'
#
loop_
_entity.id
_entity.type
_entity.pdbx_description
1 polymer ?
#
loop_
_entity_poly.entity_id
_entity_poly.type
_entity_poly.pdbx_seq_one_letter_code
_entity_poly.pdbx_strand_id
1 'polypeptide(L)'
;MADKEKKTMSATPVTISQLTPEQQAVVMGQKAFLANITEQTWMAHRTYGTFQIPGRKDDEKYSLTEISPRTGSIDLGDKRKLDFPISAREIADDLSREINSDAGDASYFGVFVCAGEVPTEAELDRARHRLEEFYKKQVFIADQEWERTHNYMVITDVQRRAARGLGLEKEWSYEPKPLVDCPACGEKVKPGVAVCRACGAILDRAKALQFGLLPAEAGPSTPPLAGPPVPVSGDPPLSGRNVVPEASTTADAGLKPGATGPKRAK
;
A
#
# COMPACT_ATOMS: atom_id res chain seq x y z
N MET A 1 -41.60 -23.21 45.89
CA MET A 1 -41.31 -23.00 44.45
C MET A 1 -39.81 -22.91 44.33
N ALA A 2 -39.19 -23.62 43.37
CA ALA A 2 -37.77 -23.91 43.43
C ALA A 2 -36.92 -22.85 42.71
N ASP A 3 -35.95 -22.28 43.43
CA ASP A 3 -34.80 -21.61 42.83
C ASP A 3 -33.98 -22.59 41.97
N LYS A 4 -33.50 -22.09 40.83
CA LYS A 4 -32.52 -22.78 39.99
C LYS A 4 -31.41 -21.81 39.62
N GLU A 5 -30.35 -21.82 40.42
CA GLU A 5 -29.08 -21.20 40.09
C GLU A 5 -28.57 -21.71 38.72
N LYS A 6 -28.47 -20.81 37.74
CA LYS A 6 -27.70 -21.07 36.52
C LYS A 6 -26.22 -20.90 36.84
N LYS A 7 -25.58 -21.99 37.27
CA LYS A 7 -24.12 -22.05 37.44
C LYS A 7 -23.43 -21.93 36.08
N THR A 8 -23.01 -20.72 35.71
CA THR A 8 -22.17 -20.44 34.55
C THR A 8 -20.84 -21.16 34.72
N MET A 9 -20.62 -22.23 33.97
CA MET A 9 -19.33 -22.93 33.96
C MET A 9 -18.31 -22.09 33.22
N SER A 10 -17.50 -21.33 33.97
CA SER A 10 -16.27 -20.74 33.48
C SER A 10 -15.34 -21.86 33.04
N ALA A 11 -15.16 -22.02 31.73
CA ALA A 11 -14.17 -22.94 31.17
C ALA A 11 -12.78 -22.31 31.36
N THR A 12 -12.08 -22.72 32.41
CA THR A 12 -10.67 -22.36 32.62
C THR A 12 -9.86 -22.84 31.41
N PRO A 13 -9.04 -21.98 30.76
CA PRO A 13 -8.20 -22.43 29.65
C PRO A 13 -7.21 -23.48 30.15
N VAL A 14 -7.25 -24.67 29.56
CA VAL A 14 -6.35 -25.78 29.88
C VAL A 14 -5.00 -25.48 29.25
N THR A 15 -3.98 -25.28 30.09
CA THR A 15 -2.60 -25.09 29.62
C THR A 15 -2.12 -26.35 28.89
N ILE A 16 -1.68 -26.21 27.64
CA ILE A 16 -1.31 -27.32 26.75
C ILE A 16 -0.28 -28.29 27.38
N SER A 17 0.57 -27.81 28.29
CA SER A 17 1.53 -28.63 29.05
C SER A 17 0.91 -29.76 29.89
N GLN A 18 -0.42 -29.79 30.07
CA GLN A 18 -1.15 -30.84 30.78
C GLN A 18 -1.81 -31.88 29.84
N LEU A 19 -1.71 -31.71 28.52
CA LEU A 19 -2.33 -32.60 27.53
C LEU A 19 -1.50 -33.87 27.31
N THR A 20 -2.17 -34.99 27.05
CA THR A 20 -1.50 -36.25 26.66
C THR A 20 -0.79 -36.10 25.31
N PRO A 21 0.22 -36.94 24.99
CA PRO A 21 0.90 -36.89 23.69
C PRO A 21 -0.05 -37.00 22.49
N GLU A 22 -1.13 -37.77 22.62
CA GLU A 22 -2.20 -37.90 21.60
C GLU A 22 -2.98 -36.59 21.43
N GLN A 23 -3.34 -35.93 22.52
CA GLN A 23 -4.01 -34.62 22.49
C GLN A 23 -3.07 -33.53 21.93
N GLN A 24 -1.79 -33.57 22.26
CA GLN A 24 -0.79 -32.66 21.69
C GLN A 24 -0.67 -32.87 20.17
N ALA A 25 -0.66 -34.13 19.68
CA ALA A 25 -0.65 -34.41 18.25
C ALA A 25 -1.89 -33.86 17.52
N VAL A 26 -3.08 -33.93 18.13
CA VAL A 26 -4.30 -33.32 17.58
C VAL A 26 -4.18 -31.79 17.52
N VAL A 27 -3.71 -31.13 18.59
CA VAL A 27 -3.52 -29.68 18.63
C VAL A 27 -2.46 -29.21 17.62
N MET A 28 -1.38 -29.98 17.45
CA MET A 28 -0.32 -29.72 16.46
C MET A 28 -0.75 -30.03 15.01
N GLY A 29 -1.91 -30.65 14.79
CA GLY A 29 -2.54 -30.81 13.48
C GLY A 29 -3.54 -29.70 13.12
N GLN A 30 -3.96 -28.87 14.08
CA GLN A 30 -4.96 -27.83 13.84
C GLN A 30 -4.34 -26.53 13.33
N LYS A 31 -4.88 -26.03 12.22
CA LYS A 31 -4.59 -24.72 11.65
C LYS A 31 -5.54 -23.67 12.21
N ALA A 32 -5.11 -22.41 12.21
CA ALA A 32 -5.96 -21.26 12.48
C ALA A 32 -5.83 -20.24 11.36
N PHE A 33 -6.86 -19.43 11.16
CA PHE A 33 -6.91 -18.48 10.05
C PHE A 33 -7.17 -17.08 10.59
N LEU A 34 -6.36 -16.14 10.16
CA LEU A 34 -6.35 -14.76 10.63
C LEU A 34 -6.73 -13.87 9.44
N ALA A 35 -7.84 -13.15 9.58
CA ALA A 35 -8.40 -12.26 8.58
C ALA A 35 -8.02 -10.80 8.86
N ASN A 36 -7.69 -10.08 7.79
CA ASN A 36 -7.41 -8.65 7.80
C ASN A 36 -8.36 -7.95 6.82
N ILE A 37 -9.22 -7.05 7.33
CA ILE A 37 -10.18 -6.29 6.51
C ILE A 37 -9.65 -4.93 6.02
N THR A 38 -8.37 -4.64 6.25
CA THR A 38 -7.72 -3.37 5.85
C THR A 38 -6.65 -3.60 4.78
N GLU A 39 -6.29 -2.54 4.03
CA GLU A 39 -5.16 -2.57 3.09
C GLU A 39 -3.79 -2.58 3.79
N GLN A 40 -3.72 -2.36 5.11
CA GLN A 40 -2.45 -2.34 5.82
C GLN A 40 -1.89 -3.76 5.98
N THR A 41 -0.66 -3.95 5.49
CA THR A 41 0.14 -5.14 5.81
C THR A 41 0.84 -4.97 7.15
N TRP A 42 0.82 -6.01 7.96
CA TRP A 42 1.48 -6.06 9.27
C TRP A 42 2.63 -7.06 9.27
N MET A 43 3.69 -6.74 10.02
CA MET A 43 4.82 -7.62 10.26
C MET A 43 4.99 -7.78 11.77
N ALA A 44 4.73 -8.98 12.28
CA ALA A 44 4.78 -9.27 13.70
C ALA A 44 5.97 -10.17 14.02
N HIS A 45 6.83 -9.73 14.92
CA HIS A 45 8.00 -10.48 15.39
C HIS A 45 7.73 -11.04 16.79
N ARG A 46 7.61 -12.37 16.92
CA ARG A 46 7.32 -13.07 18.17
C ARG A 46 8.38 -14.12 18.45
N THR A 47 8.45 -14.60 19.69
CA THR A 47 9.40 -15.63 20.15
C THR A 47 9.29 -16.94 19.35
N TYR A 48 8.09 -17.26 18.86
CA TYR A 48 7.80 -18.43 18.03
C TYR A 48 7.92 -18.17 16.51
N GLY A 49 8.22 -16.94 16.06
CA GLY A 49 8.48 -16.64 14.64
C GLY A 49 8.15 -15.21 14.19
N THR A 50 8.51 -14.91 12.95
CA THR A 50 8.05 -13.70 12.23
C THR A 50 6.86 -14.05 11.34
N PHE A 51 5.82 -13.22 11.37
CA PHE A 51 4.58 -13.41 10.60
C PHE A 51 4.28 -12.16 9.80
N GLN A 52 4.09 -12.32 8.49
CA GLN A 52 3.57 -11.29 7.62
C GLN A 52 2.07 -11.52 7.43
N ILE A 53 1.27 -10.53 7.78
CA ILE A 53 -0.19 -10.55 7.66
C ILE A 53 -0.54 -9.51 6.59
N PRO A 54 -0.70 -9.92 5.31
CA PRO A 54 -0.95 -8.99 4.23
C PRO A 54 -2.27 -8.23 4.43
N GLY A 55 -2.30 -6.99 3.94
CA GLY A 55 -3.55 -6.27 3.72
C GLY A 55 -4.39 -6.92 2.62
N ARG A 56 -5.69 -6.64 2.61
CA ARG A 56 -6.54 -6.94 1.45
C ARG A 56 -6.04 -6.15 0.23
N LYS A 57 -6.29 -6.66 -0.97
CA LYS A 57 -6.23 -5.86 -2.20
C LYS A 57 -7.54 -5.09 -2.41
N ASP A 58 -7.52 -4.08 -3.29
CA ASP A 58 -8.66 -3.21 -3.59
C ASP A 58 -9.90 -3.98 -4.10
N ASP A 59 -9.70 -5.15 -4.71
CA ASP A 59 -10.74 -6.05 -5.22
C ASP A 59 -11.20 -7.14 -4.22
N GLU A 60 -10.53 -7.27 -3.07
CA GLU A 60 -10.77 -8.32 -2.08
C GLU A 60 -11.48 -7.80 -0.83
N LYS A 61 -12.49 -8.53 -0.32
CA LYS A 61 -13.20 -8.15 0.92
C LYS A 61 -12.29 -8.18 2.15
N TYR A 62 -11.35 -9.13 2.19
CA TYR A 62 -10.42 -9.39 3.28
C TYR A 62 -9.21 -10.16 2.73
N SER A 63 -8.08 -10.03 3.41
CA SER A 63 -6.91 -10.91 3.28
C SER A 63 -6.98 -12.01 4.33
N LEU A 64 -6.47 -13.20 4.02
CA LEU A 64 -6.47 -14.38 4.89
C LEU A 64 -5.03 -14.91 5.06
N THR A 65 -4.60 -15.08 6.31
CA THR A 65 -3.30 -15.65 6.68
C THR A 65 -3.51 -16.99 7.36
N GLU A 66 -2.96 -18.07 6.81
CA GLU A 66 -2.92 -19.37 7.48
C GLU A 66 -1.82 -19.37 8.55
N ILE A 67 -2.19 -19.75 9.77
CA ILE A 67 -1.30 -19.95 10.91
C ILE A 67 -1.19 -21.45 11.18
N SER A 68 0.05 -21.92 11.22
CA SER A 68 0.41 -23.28 11.66
C SER A 68 0.87 -23.28 13.12
N PRO A 69 0.62 -24.37 13.88
CA PRO A 69 1.09 -24.50 15.25
C PRO A 69 2.62 -24.63 15.30
N ARG A 70 3.23 -24.30 16.44
CA ARG A 70 4.69 -24.33 16.63
C ARG A 70 5.08 -24.83 18.00
N THR A 71 6.32 -25.28 18.14
CA THR A 71 6.91 -25.67 19.42
C THR A 71 7.76 -24.51 19.96
N GLY A 72 7.43 -24.03 21.16
CA GLY A 72 8.30 -23.15 21.93
C GLY A 72 9.32 -23.96 22.74
N SER A 73 10.47 -23.37 23.08
CA SER A 73 11.53 -23.99 23.88
C SER A 73 11.94 -23.03 25.00
N ILE A 74 11.90 -23.48 26.25
CA ILE A 74 12.49 -22.77 27.40
C ILE A 74 13.83 -23.43 27.72
N ASP A 75 14.93 -22.66 27.74
CA ASP A 75 16.20 -23.12 28.29
C ASP A 75 16.18 -22.96 29.81
N LEU A 76 16.36 -24.07 30.54
CA LEU A 76 16.35 -24.13 32.00
C LEU A 76 17.78 -24.20 32.58
N GLY A 77 18.82 -24.06 31.75
CA GLY A 77 20.20 -24.27 32.15
C GLY A 77 20.56 -25.75 32.27
N ASP A 78 21.84 -26.04 32.52
CA ASP A 78 22.40 -27.40 32.64
C ASP A 78 22.06 -28.34 31.47
N LYS A 79 21.94 -27.77 30.25
CA LYS A 79 21.51 -28.45 29.01
C LYS A 79 20.06 -28.99 29.06
N ARG A 80 19.24 -28.56 30.02
CA ARG A 80 17.82 -28.91 30.10
C ARG A 80 17.00 -27.92 29.29
N LYS A 81 16.29 -28.43 28.29
CA LYS A 81 15.26 -27.67 27.55
C LYS A 81 13.89 -28.22 27.88
N LEU A 82 12.92 -27.33 28.03
CA LEU A 82 11.52 -27.66 28.12
C LEU A 82 10.83 -27.17 26.84
N ASP A 83 10.57 -28.11 25.94
CA ASP A 83 9.77 -27.87 24.75
C ASP A 83 8.29 -27.89 25.14
N PHE A 84 7.51 -26.93 24.63
CA PHE A 84 6.07 -26.82 24.87
C PHE A 84 5.33 -26.55 23.55
N PRO A 85 4.20 -27.22 23.27
CA PRO A 85 3.42 -26.93 22.07
C PRO A 85 2.67 -25.60 22.22
N ILE A 86 2.58 -24.85 21.13
CA ILE A 86 1.79 -23.63 20.99
C ILE A 86 0.83 -23.85 19.82
N SER A 87 -0.46 -23.82 20.09
CA SER A 87 -1.47 -24.06 19.07
C SER A 87 -1.49 -22.93 18.03
N ALA A 88 -1.94 -23.24 16.81
CA ALA A 88 -2.15 -22.23 15.78
C ALA A 88 -3.14 -21.15 16.26
N ARG A 89 -4.13 -21.55 17.07
CA ARG A 89 -5.15 -20.65 17.61
C ARG A 89 -4.56 -19.65 18.59
N GLU A 90 -3.74 -20.08 19.54
CA GLU A 90 -3.04 -19.17 20.48
C GLU A 90 -2.12 -18.21 19.73
N ILE A 91 -1.37 -18.70 18.74
CA ILE A 91 -0.52 -17.85 17.88
C ILE A 91 -1.39 -16.80 17.17
N ALA A 92 -2.50 -17.21 16.55
CA ALA A 92 -3.37 -16.28 15.84
C ALA A 92 -4.03 -15.26 16.78
N ASP A 93 -4.51 -15.69 17.95
CA ASP A 93 -5.14 -14.80 18.93
C ASP A 93 -4.12 -13.81 19.53
N ASP A 94 -2.88 -14.25 19.79
CA ASP A 94 -1.74 -13.41 20.23
C ASP A 94 -1.34 -12.38 19.16
N LEU A 95 -1.15 -12.81 17.91
CA LEU A 95 -0.88 -11.92 16.76
C LEU A 95 -2.00 -10.89 16.56
N SER A 96 -3.26 -11.31 16.66
CA SER A 96 -4.41 -10.40 16.52
C SER A 96 -4.48 -9.39 17.66
N ARG A 97 -4.06 -9.76 18.88
CA ARG A 97 -4.01 -8.85 20.02
C ARG A 97 -2.89 -7.83 19.88
N GLU A 98 -1.69 -8.29 19.56
CA GLU A 98 -0.52 -7.44 19.35
C GLU A 98 -0.83 -6.33 18.33
N ILE A 99 -1.30 -6.71 17.14
CA ILE A 99 -1.64 -5.77 16.07
C ILE A 99 -2.75 -4.81 16.50
N ASN A 100 -3.82 -5.31 17.11
CA ASN A 100 -4.93 -4.47 17.54
C ASN A 100 -4.58 -3.57 18.73
N SER A 101 -3.46 -3.77 19.43
CA SER A 101 -3.01 -2.92 20.54
C SER A 101 -1.93 -1.90 20.17
N ASP A 102 -1.47 -1.86 18.93
CA ASP A 102 -0.36 -1.00 18.45
C ASP A 102 -0.62 0.52 18.65
N ALA A 103 -1.89 0.95 18.65
CA ALA A 103 -2.30 2.33 18.94
C ALA A 103 -2.89 2.51 20.35
N GLY A 104 -2.58 1.60 21.27
CA GLY A 104 -2.97 1.65 22.68
C GLY A 104 -4.24 0.87 23.03
N ASP A 105 -4.69 1.05 24.27
CA ASP A 105 -5.84 0.31 24.81
C ASP A 105 -7.14 0.62 24.04
N ALA A 106 -7.86 -0.45 23.70
CA ALA A 106 -9.06 -0.44 22.85
C ALA A 106 -8.87 0.12 21.42
N SER A 107 -7.64 0.12 20.88
CA SER A 107 -7.45 0.22 19.43
C SER A 107 -7.93 -1.04 18.70
N TYR A 108 -8.22 -0.90 17.40
CA TYR A 108 -8.66 -2.02 16.56
C TYR A 108 -8.37 -1.74 15.08
N PHE A 109 -7.48 -2.54 14.48
CA PHE A 109 -6.98 -2.36 13.12
C PHE A 109 -7.59 -3.34 12.11
N GLY A 110 -8.77 -3.90 12.40
CA GLY A 110 -9.48 -4.78 11.45
C GLY A 110 -8.84 -6.16 11.29
N VAL A 111 -8.01 -6.58 12.24
CA VAL A 111 -7.43 -7.92 12.28
C VAL A 111 -8.21 -8.78 13.27
N PHE A 112 -8.59 -10.00 12.89
CA PHE A 112 -9.25 -10.95 13.78
C PHE A 112 -8.99 -12.40 13.39
N VAL A 113 -9.22 -13.33 14.31
CA VAL A 113 -9.06 -14.77 14.06
C VAL A 113 -10.43 -15.39 13.77
N CYS A 114 -10.55 -16.03 12.61
CA CYS A 114 -11.76 -16.68 12.13
C CYS A 114 -12.15 -17.87 13.02
N ALA A 115 -13.44 -18.19 13.12
CA ALA A 115 -13.91 -19.42 13.76
C ALA A 115 -13.62 -20.69 12.93
N GLY A 116 -13.43 -20.56 11.61
CA GLY A 116 -13.09 -21.65 10.69
C GLY A 116 -12.09 -21.21 9.62
N GLU A 117 -12.02 -21.96 8.51
CA GLU A 117 -11.06 -21.69 7.42
C GLU A 117 -11.33 -20.37 6.67
N VAL A 118 -12.59 -19.94 6.64
CA VAL A 118 -13.07 -18.75 5.94
C VAL A 118 -13.90 -17.91 6.91
N PRO A 119 -13.71 -16.57 6.99
CA PRO A 119 -14.53 -15.72 7.83
C PRO A 119 -15.98 -15.68 7.32
N THR A 120 -16.93 -15.82 8.24
CA THR A 120 -18.36 -15.64 7.96
C THR A 120 -18.67 -14.15 7.75
N GLU A 121 -19.69 -13.81 6.96
CA GLU A 121 -20.08 -12.40 6.78
C GLU A 121 -20.46 -11.74 8.12
N ALA A 122 -21.04 -12.50 9.06
CA ALA A 122 -21.32 -12.01 10.41
C ALA A 122 -20.06 -11.70 11.24
N GLU A 123 -18.93 -12.38 11.01
CA GLU A 123 -17.63 -12.00 11.58
C GLU A 123 -17.08 -10.74 10.90
N LEU A 124 -17.17 -10.66 9.58
CA LEU A 124 -16.74 -9.48 8.80
C LEU A 124 -17.51 -8.23 9.21
N ASP A 125 -18.83 -8.30 9.40
CA ASP A 125 -19.66 -7.17 9.83
C ASP A 125 -19.32 -6.71 11.26
N ARG A 126 -19.08 -7.65 12.19
CA ARG A 126 -18.59 -7.31 13.54
C ARG A 126 -17.21 -6.65 13.50
N ALA A 127 -16.31 -7.10 12.62
CA ALA A 127 -15.00 -6.50 12.44
C ALA A 127 -15.11 -5.09 11.83
N ARG A 128 -15.92 -4.92 10.78
CA ARG A 128 -16.21 -3.61 10.15
C ARG A 128 -16.76 -2.62 11.16
N HIS A 129 -17.77 -3.00 11.95
CA HIS A 129 -18.36 -2.13 12.98
C HIS A 129 -17.32 -1.65 14.00
N ARG A 130 -16.49 -2.57 14.54
CA ARG A 130 -15.42 -2.22 15.49
C ARG A 130 -14.38 -1.29 14.88
N LEU A 131 -14.01 -1.51 13.61
CA LEU A 131 -13.08 -0.66 12.88
C LEU A 131 -13.66 0.74 12.65
N GLU A 132 -14.93 0.84 12.30
CA GLU A 132 -15.66 2.10 12.12
C GLU A 132 -15.75 2.89 13.43
N GLU A 133 -16.09 2.22 14.55
CA GLU A 133 -16.09 2.81 15.89
C GLU A 133 -14.70 3.32 16.31
N PHE A 134 -13.64 2.56 16.01
CA PHE A 134 -12.26 3.00 16.25
C PHE A 134 -11.89 4.20 15.38
N TYR A 135 -12.21 4.19 14.09
CA TYR A 135 -11.94 5.30 13.19
C TYR A 135 -12.69 6.58 13.58
N LYS A 136 -13.95 6.46 14.03
CA LYS A 136 -14.73 7.61 14.55
C LYS A 136 -14.04 8.26 15.75
N LYS A 137 -13.50 7.46 16.68
CA LYS A 137 -12.72 7.96 17.82
C LYS A 137 -11.42 8.65 17.37
N GLN A 138 -10.70 8.08 16.42
CA GLN A 138 -9.45 8.66 15.89
C GLN A 138 -9.69 10.01 15.19
N VAL A 139 -10.74 10.10 14.35
CA VAL A 139 -11.14 11.37 13.71
C VAL A 139 -11.53 12.42 14.75
N PHE A 140 -12.27 12.04 15.80
CA PHE A 140 -12.65 12.96 16.88
C PHE A 140 -11.43 13.52 17.64
N ILE A 141 -10.44 12.67 17.97
CA ILE A 141 -9.20 13.12 18.63
C ILE A 141 -8.41 14.05 17.71
N ALA A 142 -8.35 13.76 16.41
CA ALA A 142 -7.68 14.59 15.42
C ALA A 142 -8.35 15.95 15.22
N ASP A 143 -9.70 15.99 15.21
CA ASP A 143 -10.47 17.24 15.15
C ASP A 143 -10.15 18.14 16.36
N GLN A 144 -10.16 17.59 17.59
CA GLN A 144 -9.81 18.36 18.80
C GLN A 144 -8.37 18.90 18.76
N GLU A 145 -7.42 18.09 18.31
CA GLU A 145 -6.01 18.50 18.24
C GLU A 145 -5.76 19.53 17.12
N TRP A 146 -6.52 19.44 16.03
CA TRP A 146 -6.54 20.46 14.97
C TRP A 146 -7.11 21.79 15.47
N GLU A 147 -8.29 21.79 16.11
CA GLU A 147 -8.87 23.01 16.70
C GLU A 147 -7.89 23.72 17.65
N ARG A 148 -7.15 22.94 18.44
CA ARG A 148 -6.17 23.44 19.43
C ARG A 148 -4.88 23.98 18.83
N THR A 149 -4.37 23.39 17.74
CA THR A 149 -3.01 23.68 17.25
C THR A 149 -2.91 24.15 15.80
N HIS A 150 -3.88 23.82 14.96
CA HIS A 150 -3.85 23.97 13.50
C HIS A 150 -2.52 23.48 12.87
N ASN A 151 -1.90 22.45 13.47
CA ASN A 151 -0.60 21.95 13.07
C ASN A 151 -0.70 20.51 12.52
N TYR A 152 -0.49 20.38 11.22
CA TYR A 152 -0.51 19.09 10.51
C TYR A 152 0.44 18.06 11.12
N MET A 153 1.57 18.45 11.71
CA MET A 153 2.59 17.53 12.23
C MET A 153 2.15 16.77 13.50
N VAL A 154 1.12 17.23 14.20
CA VAL A 154 0.62 16.56 15.43
C VAL A 154 -0.39 15.45 15.10
N ILE A 155 -1.01 15.53 13.92
CA ILE A 155 -2.00 14.55 13.46
C ILE A 155 -1.29 13.29 12.95
N THR A 156 -1.68 12.13 13.47
CA THR A 156 -1.01 10.86 13.16
C THR A 156 -1.51 10.23 11.87
N ASP A 157 -0.72 9.35 11.27
CA ASP A 157 -1.12 8.62 10.05
C ASP A 157 -2.33 7.70 10.28
N VAL A 158 -2.51 7.20 11.50
CA VAL A 158 -3.69 6.42 11.90
C VAL A 158 -4.96 7.29 11.84
N GLN A 159 -4.88 8.56 12.26
CA GLN A 159 -5.99 9.52 12.20
C GLN A 159 -6.34 9.91 10.76
N ARG A 160 -5.34 10.16 9.91
CA ARG A 160 -5.54 10.40 8.46
C ARG A 160 -6.18 9.18 7.80
N ARG A 161 -5.68 7.98 8.09
CA ARG A 161 -6.24 6.72 7.58
C ARG A 161 -7.69 6.52 8.03
N ALA A 162 -8.00 6.85 9.28
CA ALA A 162 -9.36 6.79 9.81
C ALA A 162 -10.31 7.74 9.06
N ALA A 163 -9.90 8.98 8.76
CA ALA A 163 -10.68 9.90 7.94
C ALA A 163 -10.96 9.33 6.54
N ARG A 164 -9.93 8.81 5.85
CA ARG A 164 -10.07 8.17 4.54
C ARG A 164 -10.98 6.93 4.58
N GLY A 165 -10.82 6.07 5.58
CA GLY A 165 -11.63 4.87 5.77
C GLY A 165 -13.11 5.16 6.06
N LEU A 166 -13.43 6.35 6.57
CA LEU A 166 -14.80 6.85 6.75
C LEU A 166 -15.28 7.73 5.57
N GLY A 167 -14.46 7.96 4.54
CA GLY A 167 -14.80 8.84 3.41
C GLY A 167 -14.91 10.32 3.79
N LEU A 168 -14.24 10.77 4.86
CA LEU A 168 -14.32 12.14 5.36
C LEU A 168 -13.20 13.01 4.79
N GLU A 169 -13.57 14.04 4.01
CA GLU A 169 -12.64 15.10 3.63
C GLU A 169 -12.50 16.11 4.80
N LYS A 170 -11.30 16.17 5.38
CA LYS A 170 -10.93 17.05 6.49
C LYS A 170 -9.70 17.87 6.11
N GLU A 171 -9.66 19.15 6.49
CA GLU A 171 -8.52 20.04 6.21
C GLU A 171 -7.19 19.45 6.68
N TRP A 172 -7.14 19.02 7.94
CA TRP A 172 -5.97 18.36 8.54
C TRP A 172 -5.60 17.02 7.89
N SER A 173 -6.51 16.37 7.17
CA SER A 173 -6.27 15.11 6.47
C SER A 173 -5.63 15.32 5.08
N TYR A 174 -5.00 16.48 4.86
CA TYR A 174 -4.27 16.81 3.64
C TYR A 174 -3.32 15.69 3.21
N GLU A 175 -3.56 15.14 2.02
CA GLU A 175 -2.65 14.24 1.32
C GLU A 175 -1.83 15.02 0.29
N PRO A 176 -0.48 15.02 0.37
CA PRO A 176 0.36 15.58 -0.68
C PRO A 176 0.21 14.75 -1.98
N LYS A 177 -0.66 15.18 -2.88
CA LYS A 177 -0.78 14.56 -4.21
C LYS A 177 0.57 14.69 -4.94
N PRO A 178 1.16 13.59 -5.45
CA PRO A 178 2.48 13.63 -6.06
C PRO A 178 2.48 14.56 -7.28
N LEU A 179 3.50 15.40 -7.37
CA LEU A 179 3.73 16.26 -8.53
C LEU A 179 4.31 15.40 -9.66
N VAL A 180 3.75 15.53 -10.85
CA VAL A 180 4.22 14.83 -12.06
C VAL A 180 5.25 15.71 -12.76
N ASP A 181 6.23 15.09 -13.42
CA ASP A 181 7.21 15.82 -14.20
C ASP A 181 6.61 16.32 -15.52
N CYS A 182 6.89 17.58 -15.86
CA CYS A 182 6.51 18.14 -17.14
C CYS A 182 7.27 17.43 -18.28
N PRO A 183 6.59 16.78 -19.25
CA PRO A 183 7.26 16.04 -20.32
C PRO A 183 8.14 16.92 -21.24
N ALA A 184 7.98 18.24 -21.21
CA ALA A 184 8.74 19.17 -22.04
C ALA A 184 9.99 19.76 -21.34
N CYS A 185 10.00 19.89 -20.01
CA CYS A 185 11.11 20.55 -19.29
C CYS A 185 11.54 19.88 -17.97
N GLY A 186 10.87 18.81 -17.53
CA GLY A 186 11.15 18.12 -16.27
C GLY A 186 10.69 18.84 -14.98
N GLU A 187 10.05 20.02 -15.09
CA GLU A 187 9.56 20.75 -13.91
C GLU A 187 8.41 20.01 -13.20
N LYS A 188 8.40 20.03 -11.86
CA LYS A 188 7.35 19.39 -11.05
C LYS A 188 6.03 20.17 -11.13
N VAL A 189 5.05 19.64 -11.85
CA VAL A 189 3.71 20.24 -12.00
C VAL A 189 2.64 19.43 -11.28
N LYS A 190 1.54 20.08 -10.88
CA LYS A 190 0.38 19.37 -10.34
C LYS A 190 -0.26 18.53 -11.46
N PRO A 191 -0.73 17.29 -11.18
CA PRO A 191 -1.42 16.48 -12.18
C PRO A 191 -2.67 17.20 -12.70
N GLY A 192 -2.87 17.15 -14.02
CA GLY A 192 -4.01 17.81 -14.68
C GLY A 192 -3.90 19.34 -14.81
N VAL A 193 -2.70 19.91 -14.78
CA VAL A 193 -2.44 21.31 -15.18
C VAL A 193 -2.45 21.44 -16.71
N ALA A 194 -3.17 22.42 -17.25
CA ALA A 194 -3.31 22.61 -18.70
C ALA A 194 -2.02 23.07 -19.41
N VAL A 195 -1.27 23.98 -18.79
CA VAL A 195 -0.06 24.60 -19.34
C VAL A 195 1.03 24.65 -18.27
N CYS A 196 2.24 24.21 -18.59
CA CYS A 196 3.37 24.25 -17.66
C CYS A 196 3.79 25.69 -17.36
N ARG A 197 3.89 26.05 -16.07
CA ARG A 197 4.28 27.39 -15.63
C ARG A 197 5.71 27.76 -16.02
N ALA A 198 6.62 26.79 -16.13
CA ALA A 198 8.04 27.04 -16.38
C ALA A 198 8.37 27.22 -17.87
N CYS A 199 7.85 26.34 -18.74
CA CYS A 199 8.19 26.33 -20.17
C CYS A 199 7.03 26.71 -21.11
N GLY A 200 5.81 26.92 -20.59
CA GLY A 200 4.63 27.22 -21.40
C GLY A 200 4.10 26.05 -22.24
N ALA A 201 4.67 24.85 -22.11
CA ALA A 201 4.20 23.68 -22.85
C ALA A 201 2.77 23.29 -22.44
N ILE A 202 1.94 22.98 -23.43
CA ILE A 202 0.54 22.57 -23.24
C ILE A 202 0.53 21.07 -22.91
N LEU A 203 0.09 20.74 -21.69
CA LEU A 203 0.12 19.39 -21.15
C LEU A 203 -1.25 18.70 -21.28
N ASP A 204 -2.33 19.47 -21.23
CA ASP A 204 -3.69 19.01 -21.46
C ASP A 204 -4.38 19.98 -22.43
N ARG A 205 -4.53 19.55 -23.68
CA ARG A 205 -5.12 20.36 -24.76
C ARG A 205 -6.62 20.61 -24.55
N ALA A 206 -7.35 19.62 -24.03
CA ALA A 206 -8.79 19.75 -23.80
C ALA A 206 -9.07 20.79 -22.71
N LYS A 207 -8.27 20.76 -21.65
CA LYS A 207 -8.34 21.74 -20.56
C LYS A 207 -7.83 23.12 -20.99
N ALA A 208 -6.78 23.19 -21.80
CA ALA A 208 -6.32 24.45 -22.38
C ALA A 208 -7.40 25.12 -23.25
N LEU A 209 -8.16 24.34 -24.04
CA LEU A 209 -9.32 24.83 -24.80
C LEU A 209 -10.46 25.27 -23.88
N GLN A 210 -10.80 24.50 -22.85
CA GLN A 210 -11.85 24.84 -21.87
C GLN A 210 -11.61 26.19 -21.18
N PHE A 211 -10.36 26.50 -20.85
CA PHE A 211 -9.96 27.77 -20.21
C PHE A 211 -9.53 28.86 -21.20
N GLY A 212 -9.73 28.68 -22.51
CA GLY A 212 -9.41 29.68 -23.54
C GLY A 212 -7.92 29.97 -23.72
N LEU A 213 -7.04 29.09 -23.22
CA LEU A 213 -5.58 29.19 -23.36
C LEU A 213 -5.08 28.78 -24.76
N LEU A 214 -5.95 28.12 -25.53
CA LEU A 214 -5.80 27.90 -26.96
C LEU A 214 -6.97 28.56 -27.70
N PRO A 215 -6.76 29.11 -28.91
CA PRO A 215 -7.89 29.37 -29.80
C PRO A 215 -8.62 28.05 -30.05
N ALA A 216 -9.94 28.05 -29.86
CA ALA A 216 -10.77 26.99 -30.42
C ALA A 216 -10.48 26.94 -31.92
N GLU A 217 -10.09 25.77 -32.43
CA GLU A 217 -9.57 25.70 -33.80
C GLU A 217 -10.61 26.24 -34.78
N ALA A 218 -10.24 27.33 -35.46
CA ALA A 218 -10.89 27.67 -36.70
C ALA A 218 -10.74 26.45 -37.61
N GLY A 219 -11.87 25.80 -37.90
CA GLY A 219 -11.90 24.60 -38.74
C GLY A 219 -11.16 24.83 -40.06
N PRO A 220 -10.65 23.77 -40.71
CA PRO A 220 -9.68 23.85 -41.79
C PRO A 220 -10.13 24.87 -42.84
N SER A 221 -9.45 26.01 -42.88
CA SER A 221 -9.73 27.06 -43.85
C SER A 221 -9.40 26.51 -45.22
N THR A 222 -10.45 26.22 -46.00
CA THR A 222 -10.34 25.81 -47.39
C THR A 222 -9.46 26.84 -48.11
N PRO A 223 -8.30 26.46 -48.68
CA PRO A 223 -7.48 27.42 -49.42
C PRO A 223 -8.31 27.95 -50.59
N PRO A 224 -8.29 29.27 -50.85
CA PRO A 224 -9.05 29.84 -51.96
C PRO A 224 -8.57 29.25 -53.30
N LEU A 225 -9.53 29.04 -54.22
CA LEU A 225 -9.29 28.33 -55.47
C LEU A 225 -8.12 28.94 -56.27
N ALA A 226 -7.37 28.04 -56.92
CA ALA A 226 -6.31 28.39 -57.85
C ALA A 226 -6.84 29.29 -58.99
N GLY A 227 -6.11 30.38 -59.28
CA GLY A 227 -6.22 31.08 -60.55
C GLY A 227 -5.68 30.22 -61.71
N PRO A 228 -6.09 30.51 -62.97
CA PRO A 228 -5.73 29.70 -64.12
C PRO A 228 -4.21 29.75 -64.45
N PRO A 229 -3.67 28.69 -65.08
CA PRO A 229 -2.24 28.59 -65.36
C PRO A 229 -1.79 29.54 -66.48
N VAL A 230 -0.66 30.21 -66.27
CA VAL A 230 0.05 30.98 -67.30
C VAL A 230 1.09 30.06 -67.97
N PRO A 231 1.22 30.06 -69.31
CA PRO A 231 1.99 29.03 -70.02
C PRO A 231 3.52 29.20 -69.92
N VAL A 232 4.20 28.04 -70.04
CA VAL A 232 5.65 27.84 -70.00
C VAL A 232 6.35 28.40 -71.26
N SER A 233 7.56 28.95 -71.10
CA SER A 233 8.58 29.02 -72.16
C SER A 233 9.97 29.33 -71.59
N GLY A 234 10.97 28.45 -71.79
CA GLY A 234 12.39 28.78 -71.61
C GLY A 234 13.21 27.82 -70.75
N ASP A 235 13.76 26.79 -71.40
CA ASP A 235 14.79 25.85 -70.89
C ASP A 235 15.55 25.33 -72.14
N PRO A 236 16.79 24.79 -72.06
CA PRO A 236 17.87 24.92 -71.07
C PRO A 236 19.17 25.38 -71.84
N PRO A 237 20.47 24.96 -71.63
CA PRO A 237 21.01 24.02 -70.63
C PRO A 237 22.48 24.21 -70.11
N LEU A 238 22.86 23.23 -69.27
CA LEU A 238 24.17 22.58 -69.07
C LEU A 238 25.14 22.99 -67.93
N SER A 239 25.65 21.93 -67.30
CA SER A 239 26.87 21.80 -66.45
C SER A 239 26.75 22.15 -64.96
N GLY A 240 27.16 21.30 -64.00
CA GLY A 240 27.59 19.89 -64.10
C GLY A 240 28.32 19.35 -62.85
N ARG A 241 28.16 18.04 -62.60
CA ARG A 241 29.07 17.11 -61.87
C ARG A 241 29.60 17.45 -60.46
N ASN A 242 29.18 16.64 -59.47
CA ASN A 242 29.96 15.69 -58.63
C ASN A 242 29.10 15.35 -57.39
N VAL A 243 28.84 14.12 -56.94
CA VAL A 243 29.61 12.84 -56.88
C VAL A 243 30.90 12.94 -56.09
N VAL A 244 30.82 12.65 -54.78
CA VAL A 244 31.60 11.59 -54.08
C VAL A 244 30.78 11.09 -52.88
N PRO A 245 30.62 9.77 -52.67
CA PRO A 245 30.23 9.18 -51.39
C PRO A 245 31.45 8.63 -50.63
N GLU A 246 31.44 8.65 -49.30
CA GLU A 246 32.38 7.79 -48.56
C GLU A 246 31.82 7.31 -47.22
N ALA A 247 31.95 6.01 -46.99
CA ALA A 247 31.64 5.33 -45.75
C ALA A 247 32.89 4.63 -45.24
N SER A 248 33.17 4.69 -43.93
CA SER A 248 34.00 3.73 -43.18
C SER A 248 34.01 4.09 -41.69
N THR A 249 33.68 3.14 -40.78
CA THR A 249 34.63 2.25 -40.06
C THR A 249 35.45 3.04 -39.03
N THR A 250 35.36 2.85 -37.70
CA THR A 250 35.63 1.68 -36.83
C THR A 250 34.71 1.71 -35.58
N ALA A 251 34.28 0.64 -34.92
CA ALA A 251 34.99 -0.51 -34.31
C ALA A 251 35.81 -0.19 -33.03
N ASP A 252 35.83 -1.15 -32.11
CA ASP A 252 36.43 -1.20 -30.74
C ASP A 252 35.87 -0.23 -29.68
N ALA A 253 35.28 -0.68 -28.54
CA ALA A 253 35.68 -1.63 -27.49
C ALA A 253 36.42 -0.95 -26.31
N GLY A 254 35.98 -1.24 -25.08
CA GLY A 254 36.44 -0.48 -23.90
C GLY A 254 35.95 -1.01 -22.55
N LEU A 255 35.95 -2.34 -22.38
CA LEU A 255 35.62 -2.97 -21.09
C LEU A 255 36.75 -2.71 -20.07
N LYS A 256 36.46 -2.14 -18.89
CA LYS A 256 37.36 -2.18 -17.72
C LYS A 256 36.61 -2.27 -16.38
N PRO A 257 36.78 -3.39 -15.63
CA PRO A 257 36.42 -3.48 -14.22
C PRO A 257 37.64 -3.29 -13.28
N GLY A 258 37.37 -3.09 -11.98
CA GLY A 258 38.36 -2.90 -10.89
C GLY A 258 38.72 -1.43 -10.64
N ALA A 259 39.24 -0.98 -9.49
CA ALA A 259 39.40 -1.56 -8.14
C ALA A 259 39.69 -0.36 -7.17
N THR A 260 39.86 -0.42 -5.84
CA THR A 260 40.06 -1.52 -4.87
C THR A 260 39.60 -1.06 -3.47
N GLY A 261 39.21 -1.96 -2.55
CA GLY A 261 39.03 -1.62 -1.13
C GLY A 261 40.34 -1.72 -0.31
N PRO A 262 40.43 -1.06 0.87
CA PRO A 262 41.43 -1.43 1.87
C PRO A 262 40.84 -1.76 3.27
N LYS A 263 41.14 -2.99 3.70
CA LYS A 263 41.56 -3.47 5.04
C LYS A 263 41.20 -2.67 6.31
N ARG A 264 40.69 -3.43 7.29
CA ARG A 264 40.64 -3.12 8.73
C ARG A 264 41.98 -2.61 9.29
N ALA A 265 41.88 -1.79 10.34
CA ALA A 265 42.88 -1.69 11.40
C ALA A 265 42.23 -2.03 12.76
N LYS A 266 43.09 -2.44 13.70
CA LYS A 266 42.85 -3.05 15.02
C LYS A 266 41.72 -2.45 15.85
#